data_AF-A0A3M1VTE9-F1
#
_entry.id   AF-A0A3M1VTE9-F1
#
_cell.length_a   1.000
_cell.length_b   1.000
_cell.length_c   1.000
_cell.angle_alpha   90.00
_cell.angle_beta   90.00
_cell.angle_gamma   90.00
#
_symmetry.space_group_name_H-M   'P 1'
#
loop_
_entity.id
_entity.type
_entity.pdbx_description
1 polymer ?
#
loop_
_entity_poly.entity_id
_entity_poly.type
_entity_poly.pdbx_seq_one_letter_code
_entity_poly.pdbx_strand_id
1 'polypeptide(L)'
;RIGIAPPFYNMIAFGRYPLPIFNDIIQFILRWIVPFAFVAFYPATHFLNRSGFETFCYATPVVAIVLVFLARLFWQLGVARYSSTGS
;
A
#
# COMPACT_ATOMS: atom_id res chain seq x y z
N ARG A 1 4.53 12.52 23.69
CA ARG A 1 5.00 12.31 22.29
C ARG A 1 4.07 11.27 21.67
N ILE A 2 3.17 11.67 20.78
CA ILE A 2 2.33 10.68 20.06
C ILE A 2 3.29 9.95 19.12
N GLY A 3 3.54 8.67 19.41
CA GLY A 3 4.38 7.84 18.55
C GLY A 3 3.74 7.70 17.17
N ILE A 4 4.53 7.26 16.19
CA ILE A 4 4.04 7.00 14.82
C ILE A 4 3.16 5.74 14.76
N ALA A 5 3.24 4.84 15.73
CA ALA A 5 2.51 3.57 15.70
C ALA A 5 0.96 3.69 15.64
N PRO A 6 0.28 4.55 16.42
CA PRO A 6 -1.19 4.61 16.43
C PRO A 6 -1.81 5.06 15.09
N PRO A 7 -1.30 6.12 14.40
CA PRO A 7 -1.79 6.47 13.06
C PRO A 7 -1.65 5.33 12.05
N PHE A 8 -0.53 4.60 12.07
CA PHE A 8 -0.30 3.48 11.16
C PHE A 8 -1.28 2.32 11.41
N TYR A 9 -1.56 1.99 12.67
CA TYR A 9 -2.54 0.96 13.03
C TYR A 9 -3.95 1.33 12.55
N ASN A 10 -4.34 2.60 12.69
CA ASN A 10 -5.61 3.11 12.17
C ASN A 10 -5.67 3.05 10.64
N MET A 11 -4.54 3.23 9.96
CA MET A 11 -4.47 3.17 8.50
C MET A 11 -4.71 1.75 7.95
N ILE A 12 -4.24 0.71 8.65
CA ILE A 12 -4.46 -0.70 8.27
C ILE A 12 -5.95 -1.07 8.33
N ALA A 13 -6.73 -0.44 9.22
CA ALA A 13 -8.16 -0.69 9.34
C ALA A 13 -8.94 -0.38 8.05
N PHE A 14 -8.47 0.57 7.22
CA PHE A 14 -9.08 0.88 5.92
C PHE A 14 -9.01 -0.29 4.94
N GLY A 15 -7.97 -1.12 5.02
CA GLY A 15 -7.84 -2.32 4.17
C GLY A 15 -8.83 -3.44 4.51
N ARG A 16 -9.55 -3.35 5.64
CA ARG A 16 -10.54 -4.35 6.06
C ARG A 16 -11.89 -4.20 5.35
N TYR A 17 -12.13 -3.04 4.74
CA TYR A 17 -13.39 -2.72 4.09
C TYR A 17 -13.23 -2.72 2.56
N PRO A 18 -14.27 -3.13 1.82
CA PRO A 18 -14.19 -3.20 0.37
C PRO A 18 -14.14 -1.80 -0.26
N LEU A 19 -13.30 -1.61 -1.28
CA LEU A 19 -13.06 -0.31 -1.92
C LEU A 19 -14.33 0.51 -2.29
N PRO A 20 -15.42 -0.09 -2.81
CA PRO A 20 -16.60 0.65 -3.24
C PRO A 20 -17.40 1.36 -2.12
N ILE A 21 -17.12 1.10 -0.84
CA ILE A 21 -17.81 1.81 0.26
C ILE A 21 -17.32 3.24 0.44
N PHE A 22 -16.14 3.54 -0.09
CA PHE A 22 -15.49 4.84 0.04
C PHE A 22 -15.87 5.75 -1.14
N ASN A 23 -15.76 7.05 -0.95
CA ASN A 23 -15.91 8.00 -2.06
C ASN A 23 -14.74 7.91 -3.06
N ASP A 24 -14.89 8.49 -4.24
CA ASP A 24 -13.91 8.38 -5.33
C ASP A 24 -12.51 8.86 -4.95
N ILE A 25 -12.42 9.90 -4.10
CA ILE A 25 -11.15 10.44 -3.61
C ILE A 25 -10.41 9.42 -2.77
N ILE A 26 -11.07 8.84 -1.76
CA ILE A 26 -10.46 7.83 -0.89
C ILE A 26 -10.14 6.58 -1.70
N GLN A 27 -11.00 6.18 -2.64
CA GLN A 27 -10.71 5.06 -3.54
C GLN A 27 -9.42 5.30 -4.35
N PHE A 28 -9.20 6.51 -4.86
CA PHE A 28 -7.98 6.87 -5.58
C PHE A 28 -6.74 6.77 -4.68
N ILE A 29 -6.81 7.32 -3.46
CA ILE A 29 -5.70 7.27 -2.49
C ILE A 29 -5.34 5.82 -2.14
N LEU A 30 -6.35 5.00 -1.81
CA LEU A 30 -6.16 3.60 -1.44
C LEU A 30 -5.68 2.73 -2.61
N ARG A 31 -5.98 3.12 -3.85
CA ARG A 31 -5.53 2.42 -5.05
C ARG A 31 -4.11 2.81 -5.43
N TRP A 32 -3.78 4.10 -5.44
CA TRP A 32 -2.55 4.59 -6.09
C TRP A 32 -1.50 5.19 -5.16
N ILE A 33 -1.90 5.77 -4.03
CA ILE A 33 -0.96 6.45 -3.11
C ILE A 33 -0.46 5.49 -2.04
N VAL A 34 -1.36 4.73 -1.41
CA VAL A 34 -1.04 3.74 -0.35
C VAL A 34 -1.05 2.28 -0.85
N PRO A 35 -1.34 2.06 -2.13
CA PRO A 35 -1.83 0.79 -2.73
C PRO A 35 -2.51 -0.30 -1.86
N PHE A 36 -3.27 0.03 -0.80
CA PHE A 36 -3.96 -0.99 0.00
C PHE A 36 -4.98 -1.82 -0.78
N ALA A 37 -5.57 -1.27 -1.83
CA ALA A 37 -6.49 -2.02 -2.68
C ALA A 37 -5.82 -3.25 -3.34
N PHE A 38 -4.54 -3.14 -3.69
CA PHE A 38 -3.76 -4.24 -4.30
C PHE A 38 -3.35 -5.32 -3.30
N VAL A 39 -3.20 -4.96 -2.02
CA VAL A 39 -2.80 -5.91 -0.97
C VAL A 39 -3.97 -6.75 -0.48
N ALA A 40 -5.13 -6.13 -0.25
CA ALA A 40 -6.26 -6.79 0.40
C ALA A 40 -7.46 -6.98 -0.54
N PHE A 41 -7.91 -5.92 -1.22
CA PHE A 41 -9.19 -5.91 -1.92
C PHE A 41 -9.19 -6.74 -3.21
N TYR A 42 -8.27 -6.47 -4.13
CA TYR A 42 -8.22 -7.17 -5.43
C TYR A 42 -7.98 -8.68 -5.33
N PRO A 43 -7.00 -9.18 -4.55
CA PRO A 43 -6.85 -10.63 -4.37
C PRO A 43 -8.09 -11.24 -3.70
N ALA A 44 -8.69 -10.59 -2.71
CA ALA A 44 -9.92 -11.08 -2.09
C ALA A 44 -11.08 -11.17 -3.10
N THR A 45 -11.25 -10.18 -3.98
CA THR A 45 -12.30 -10.24 -5.03
C THR A 45 -12.10 -11.39 -6.00
N HIS A 46 -10.85 -11.76 -6.30
CA HIS A 46 -10.53 -12.91 -7.14
C HIS A 46 -10.93 -14.22 -6.45
N PHE A 47 -10.58 -14.41 -5.17
CA PHE A 47 -10.99 -15.59 -4.40
C PHE A 47 -12.50 -15.70 -4.19
N LEU A 48 -13.20 -14.55 -4.13
CA LEU A 48 -14.65 -14.47 -3.95
C LEU A 48 -15.44 -14.53 -5.29
N ASN A 49 -14.78 -14.75 -6.42
CA ASN A 49 -15.39 -14.77 -7.76
C ASN A 49 -16.26 -13.54 -8.08
N ARG A 50 -15.83 -12.35 -7.61
CA ARG A 50 -16.48 -11.08 -7.93
C ARG A 50 -16.00 -10.60 -9.31
N SER A 51 -16.91 -10.51 -10.27
CA SER A 51 -16.61 -10.00 -11.61
C SER A 51 -16.32 -8.48 -11.61
N GLY A 52 -15.49 -8.03 -12.55
CA GLY A 52 -15.21 -6.61 -12.81
C GLY A 52 -13.86 -6.07 -12.30
N PHE A 53 -13.13 -6.82 -11.48
CA PHE A 53 -11.83 -6.38 -10.90
C PHE A 53 -10.62 -7.23 -11.32
N GLU A 54 -10.81 -8.21 -12.21
CA GLU A 54 -9.79 -9.19 -12.58
C GLU A 54 -8.51 -8.55 -13.16
N THR A 55 -8.65 -7.54 -14.00
CA THR A 55 -7.51 -6.79 -14.57
C THR A 55 -6.62 -6.20 -13.48
N PHE A 56 -7.22 -5.65 -12.41
CA PHE A 56 -6.47 -5.08 -11.29
C PHE A 56 -5.82 -6.16 -10.43
N CYS A 57 -6.41 -7.36 -10.35
CA CYS A 57 -5.80 -8.49 -9.68
C CYS A 57 -4.48 -8.90 -10.36
N TYR A 58 -4.45 -8.97 -11.69
CA TYR A 58 -3.23 -9.26 -12.45
C TYR A 58 -2.19 -8.13 -12.42
N ALA A 59 -2.60 -6.90 -12.11
CA ALA A 59 -1.69 -5.78 -11.91
C ALA A 59 -0.99 -5.80 -10.53
N THR A 60 -1.53 -6.53 -9.55
CA THR A 60 -0.94 -6.69 -8.20
C THR A 60 0.56 -7.01 -8.18
N PRO A 61 1.08 -8.01 -8.92
CA PRO A 61 2.52 -8.30 -8.95
C PRO A 61 3.36 -7.12 -9.49
N VAL A 62 2.86 -6.37 -10.47
CA VAL A 62 3.56 -5.20 -11.01
C VAL A 62 3.65 -4.11 -9.96
N VAL A 63 2.55 -3.82 -9.27
CA VAL A 63 2.52 -2.83 -8.17
C VAL A 63 3.48 -3.26 -7.05
N ALA A 64 3.52 -4.54 -6.70
CA ALA A 64 4.43 -5.06 -5.69
C ALA A 64 5.91 -4.83 -6.08
N ILE A 65 6.30 -5.12 -7.32
CA ILE A 65 7.66 -4.88 -7.82
C ILE A 65 8.02 -3.39 -7.73
N VAL A 66 7.11 -2.50 -8.15
CA VAL A 66 7.31 -1.05 -8.08
C VAL A 66 7.52 -0.59 -6.64
N LEU A 67 6.71 -1.07 -5.69
CA LEU A 67 6.84 -0.70 -4.27
C LEU A 67 8.14 -1.20 -3.65
N VAL A 68 8.55 -2.44 -3.94
CA VAL A 68 9.81 -2.99 -3.46
C VAL A 68 11.00 -2.20 -4.01
N PHE A 69 10.94 -1.83 -5.29
CA PHE A 69 11.96 -0.99 -5.92
C PHE A 69 12.05 0.39 -5.26
N LEU A 70 10.91 1.06 -5.04
CA LEU A 70 10.86 2.35 -4.34
C LEU A 70 11.40 2.23 -2.91
N ALA A 71 10.98 1.20 -2.16
CA ALA A 71 11.46 0.94 -0.81
C ALA A 71 12.99 0.78 -0.78
N ARG A 72 13.56 0.05 -1.74
CA ARG A 72 15.02 -0.09 -1.89
C ARG A 72 15.71 1.25 -2.15
N LEU A 73 15.16 2.08 -3.03
CA LEU A 73 15.72 3.40 -3.32
C LEU A 73 15.72 4.30 -2.07
N PHE A 74 14.59 4.37 -1.37
CA PHE A 74 14.49 5.15 -0.14
C PHE A 74 15.43 4.63 0.94
N TRP A 75 15.56 3.30 1.07
CA TRP A 75 16.52 2.69 1.99
C TRP A 75 17.95 3.09 1.67
N GLN A 76 18.37 2.99 0.41
CA GLN A 76 19.71 3.37 -0.02
C GLN A 76 20.00 4.86 0.20
N LEU A 77 19.03 5.74 -0.09
CA LEU A 77 19.13 7.17 0.20
C LEU A 77 19.26 7.45 1.70
N GLY A 78 18.47 6.76 2.52
CA GLY A 78 18.51 6.88 3.98
C GLY A 78 19.87 6.46 4.54
N VAL A 79 20.39 5.31 4.10
CA VAL A 79 21.72 4.81 4.49
C VAL A 79 22.82 5.76 4.02
N ALA A 80 22.75 6.28 2.80
CA ALA A 80 23.76 7.20 2.26
C ALA A 80 23.81 8.54 3.02
N ARG A 81 22.67 9.00 3.56
CA ARG A 81 22.58 10.23 4.37
C ARG A 81 22.87 9.97 5.85
N TYR A 82 22.96 8.71 6.28
CA TYR A 82 23.26 8.35 7.65
C TYR A 82 24.77 8.48 7.88
N SER A 83 25.22 9.66 8.32
CA SER A 83 26.58 9.83 8.82
C SER A 83 26.67 9.20 10.22
N SER A 84 27.42 8.12 10.35
CA SER A 84 27.85 7.57 11.65
C SER A 84 28.44 8.70 12.50
N THR A 85 27.90 8.95 13.69
CA THR A 85 28.51 9.84 14.69
C THR A 85 29.67 9.14 15.41
N GLY A 86 30.64 8.66 14.65
CA GLY A 86 31.94 8.21 15.15
C GLY A 86 32.96 8.43 14.03
N SER A 87 34.01 9.25 14.18
CA SER A 87 34.80 9.61 15.35
C SER A 87 34.17 10.48 16.43
#